data_AF-A0A8G2C5N5-F1
#
_entry.id   AF-A0A8G2C5N5-F1
#
_cell.length_a   1.000
_cell.length_b   1.000
_cell.length_c   1.000
_cell.angle_alpha   90.00
_cell.angle_beta   90.00
_cell.angle_gamma   90.00
#
_symmetry.space_group_name_H-M   'P 1'
#
loop_
_entity.id
_entity.type
_entity.pdbx_description
1 polymer ?
#
loop_
_entity_poly.entity_id
_entity_poly.type
_entity_poly.pdbx_seq_one_letter_code
_entity_poly.pdbx_strand_id
1 'polypeptide(L)'
;MEDYLKQAIEIVKAQASVRNMNEDEITSMIKALAGSIRGITEGAAPVAETGPAIDPKNAIREKSVICCECGKSFKVLTKRHLITHRLTPEQYKEKYGYKKGTPLVAKSLARDRRKTMKDMKLWERRKKTTKAE
;
A
#
# COMPACT_ATOMS: atom_id res chain seq x y z
N MET A 1 22.13 -9.44 -21.59
CA MET A 1 21.29 -10.26 -20.68
C MET A 1 22.14 -10.91 -19.58
N GLU A 2 23.37 -11.32 -19.88
CA GLU A 2 24.33 -11.88 -18.90
C GLU A 2 24.93 -10.83 -17.93
N ASP A 3 24.95 -9.55 -18.31
CA ASP A 3 25.56 -8.49 -17.48
C ASP A 3 24.80 -8.22 -16.18
N TYR A 4 23.46 -8.26 -16.21
CA TYR A 4 22.63 -8.07 -15.01
C TYR A 4 22.77 -9.21 -14.01
N LEU A 5 22.99 -10.42 -14.52
CA LEU A 5 23.21 -11.60 -13.68
C LEU A 5 24.59 -11.50 -12.99
N LYS A 6 25.63 -11.07 -13.71
CA LYS A 6 26.95 -10.79 -13.14
C LYS A 6 26.88 -9.73 -12.04
N GLN A 7 26.18 -8.62 -12.29
CA GLN A 7 25.99 -7.56 -11.29
C GLN A 7 25.22 -8.04 -10.05
N ALA A 8 24.16 -8.83 -10.24
CA ALA A 8 23.40 -9.40 -9.13
C ALA A 8 24.25 -10.35 -8.27
N ILE A 9 25.11 -11.17 -8.90
CA ILE A 9 26.02 -12.07 -8.19
C ILE A 9 27.03 -11.28 -7.34
N GLU A 10 27.60 -10.19 -7.86
CA GLU A 10 28.54 -9.35 -7.09
C GLU A 10 27.89 -8.73 -5.85
N ILE A 11 26.64 -8.27 -5.96
CA ILE A 11 25.88 -7.74 -4.81
C ILE A 11 25.62 -8.84 -3.78
N VAL A 12 25.26 -10.04 -4.21
CA VAL A 12 24.98 -11.16 -3.30
C VAL A 12 26.26 -11.68 -2.64
N LYS A 13 27.40 -11.69 -3.33
CA LYS A 13 28.71 -11.98 -2.72
C LYS A 13 29.05 -11.01 -1.59
N ALA A 14 28.85 -9.70 -1.83
CA ALA A 14 29.06 -8.69 -0.80
C ALA A 14 28.13 -8.91 0.41
N GLN A 15 26.86 -9.25 0.17
CA GLN A 15 25.89 -9.53 1.24
C GLN A 15 26.21 -10.79 2.04
N ALA A 16 26.62 -11.87 1.35
CA ALA A 16 27.04 -13.12 1.96
C ALA A 16 28.33 -12.98 2.80
N SER A 17 29.14 -11.95 2.50
CA SER A 17 30.33 -11.64 3.30
C SER A 17 29.99 -10.96 4.64
N VAL A 18 28.81 -10.34 4.74
CA VAL A 18 28.33 -9.66 5.95
C VAL A 18 27.47 -10.59 6.82
N ARG A 19 26.72 -11.51 6.20
CA ARG A 19 25.80 -12.42 6.89
C ARG A 19 25.86 -13.81 6.25
N ASN A 20 25.86 -14.85 7.09
CA ASN A 20 25.62 -16.22 6.63
C ASN A 20 24.21 -16.35 6.04
N MET A 21 24.16 -16.83 4.80
CA MET A 21 22.94 -17.04 4.03
C MET A 21 22.82 -18.51 3.64
N ASN A 22 21.59 -19.01 3.56
CA ASN A 22 21.32 -20.35 3.05
C ASN A 22 21.31 -20.36 1.51
N GLU A 23 21.51 -21.54 0.91
CA GLU A 23 21.58 -21.71 -0.55
C GLU A 23 20.30 -21.24 -1.27
N ASP A 24 19.14 -21.52 -0.69
CA ASP A 24 17.84 -21.05 -1.19
C ASP A 24 17.71 -19.52 -1.13
N GLU A 25 18.22 -18.88 -0.08
CA GLU A 25 18.19 -17.42 0.06
C GLU A 25 19.09 -16.75 -0.98
N ILE A 26 20.27 -17.33 -1.24
CA ILE A 26 21.22 -16.85 -2.24
C ILE A 26 20.59 -16.89 -3.64
N THR A 27 20.02 -18.04 -4.02
CA THR A 27 19.41 -18.21 -5.34
C THR A 27 18.17 -17.32 -5.52
N SER A 28 17.36 -17.15 -4.47
CA SER A 28 16.21 -16.24 -4.49
C SER A 28 16.64 -14.77 -4.64
N MET A 29 17.67 -14.33 -3.92
CA MET A 29 18.16 -12.95 -4.03
C MET A 29 18.76 -12.65 -5.41
N ILE A 30 19.54 -13.57 -5.99
CA ILE A 30 20.11 -13.39 -7.33
C ILE A 30 19.01 -13.17 -8.37
N LYS A 31 17.94 -13.99 -8.34
CA LYS A 31 16.80 -13.85 -9.26
C LYS A 31 16.08 -12.52 -9.08
N ALA A 32 15.81 -12.12 -7.83
CA ALA A 32 15.12 -10.87 -7.52
C ALA A 32 15.92 -9.63 -7.95
N LEU A 33 17.24 -9.62 -7.69
CA LEU A 33 18.13 -8.52 -8.05
C LEU A 33 18.33 -8.43 -9.56
N ALA A 34 18.55 -9.55 -10.26
CA ALA A 34 18.68 -9.56 -11.71
C ALA A 34 17.41 -9.04 -12.39
N GLY A 35 16.22 -9.44 -11.92
CA GLY A 35 14.93 -8.92 -12.40
C GLY A 35 14.74 -7.43 -12.10
N SER A 36 15.12 -6.98 -10.91
CA SER A 36 15.02 -5.58 -10.50
C SER A 36 15.96 -4.67 -11.30
N ILE A 37 17.23 -5.07 -11.47
CA ILE A 37 18.22 -4.33 -12.25
C ILE A 37 17.73 -4.22 -13.70
N ARG A 38 17.28 -5.34 -14.29
CA ARG A 38 16.72 -5.36 -15.64
C ARG A 38 15.55 -4.40 -15.79
N GLY A 39 14.61 -4.41 -14.85
CA GLY A 39 13.47 -3.49 -14.84
C GLY A 39 13.88 -2.02 -14.80
N ILE A 40 14.89 -1.69 -13.99
CA ILE A 40 15.44 -0.33 -13.89
C ILE A 40 16.12 0.09 -15.20
N THR A 41 16.92 -0.79 -15.82
CA THR A 41 17.72 -0.45 -17.01
C THR A 41 16.91 -0.43 -18.30
N GLU A 42 15.91 -1.30 -18.44
CA GLU A 42 15.04 -1.34 -19.62
C GLU A 42 13.93 -0.28 -19.56
N GLY A 43 13.90 0.57 -18.53
CA GLY A 43 12.87 1.60 -18.36
C GLY A 43 11.46 1.03 -18.15
N ALA A 44 11.37 -0.29 -17.91
CA ALA A 44 10.14 -0.93 -17.50
C ALA A 44 9.88 -0.50 -16.06
N ALA A 45 9.03 0.53 -15.90
CA ALA A 45 8.44 0.91 -14.63
C ALA A 45 8.17 -0.37 -13.83
N PRO A 46 8.59 -0.43 -12.54
CA PRO A 46 8.59 -1.67 -11.79
C PRO A 46 7.22 -2.29 -11.97
N VAL A 47 7.18 -3.44 -12.66
CA VAL A 47 5.96 -4.23 -12.76
C VAL A 47 5.65 -4.52 -11.30
N ALA A 48 4.71 -3.75 -10.77
CA ALA A 48 4.22 -3.92 -9.43
C ALA A 48 3.83 -5.37 -9.40
N GLU A 49 4.61 -6.20 -8.71
CA GLU A 49 4.24 -7.58 -8.47
C GLU A 49 2.81 -7.49 -7.98
N THR A 50 1.90 -7.99 -8.82
CA THR A 50 0.49 -8.15 -8.50
C THR A 50 0.47 -9.14 -7.37
N GLY A 51 0.70 -8.63 -6.17
CA GLY A 51 0.60 -9.39 -4.94
C GLY A 51 -0.75 -10.09 -4.96
N PRO A 52 -0.81 -11.33 -4.44
CA PRO A 52 -1.96 -12.21 -4.58
C PRO A 52 -3.22 -11.43 -4.27
N ALA A 53 -4.25 -11.61 -5.10
CA ALA A 53 -5.53 -10.92 -4.99
C ALA A 53 -6.01 -10.92 -3.53
N ILE A 54 -5.68 -9.86 -2.80
CA ILE A 54 -6.02 -9.78 -1.38
C ILE A 54 -7.52 -9.62 -1.35
N ASP A 55 -8.20 -10.54 -0.65
CA ASP A 55 -9.63 -10.43 -0.43
C ASP A 55 -9.96 -9.01 0.03
N PRO A 56 -10.91 -8.33 -0.63
CA PRO A 56 -11.25 -6.95 -0.28
C PRO A 56 -11.74 -6.83 1.18
N LYS A 57 -12.23 -7.93 1.77
CA LYS A 57 -12.55 -8.01 3.21
C LYS A 57 -11.31 -7.91 4.12
N ASN A 58 -10.16 -8.40 3.67
CA ASN A 58 -8.90 -8.45 4.41
C ASN A 58 -7.96 -7.27 4.12
N ALA A 59 -8.30 -6.45 3.13
CA ALA A 59 -7.51 -5.27 2.75
C ALA A 59 -7.49 -4.18 3.84
N ILE A 60 -8.55 -4.05 4.64
CA ILE A 60 -8.64 -3.07 5.75
C ILE A 60 -8.22 -3.73 7.07
N ARG A 61 -6.95 -3.55 7.45
CA ARG A 61 -6.38 -4.05 8.71
C ARG A 61 -6.48 -3.02 9.84
N GLU A 62 -6.06 -3.43 11.04
CA GLU A 62 -6.12 -2.58 12.23
C GLU A 62 -5.18 -1.36 12.10
N LYS A 63 -3.95 -1.57 11.63
CA LYS A 63 -2.89 -0.54 11.53
C LYS A 63 -2.68 0.01 10.12
N SER A 64 -3.18 -0.67 9.08
CA SER A 64 -2.96 -0.30 7.67
C SER A 64 -4.10 -0.77 6.76
N VAL A 65 -4.17 -0.20 5.57
CA VAL A 65 -5.05 -0.56 4.46
C VAL A 65 -4.18 -0.89 3.26
N ILE A 66 -4.41 -2.04 2.66
CA ILE A 66 -3.68 -2.49 1.48
C ILE A 66 -4.49 -2.12 0.24
N CYS A 67 -3.84 -1.55 -0.78
CA CYS A 67 -4.48 -1.30 -2.07
C CYS A 67 -4.60 -2.62 -2.84
N CYS A 68 -5.81 -2.98 -3.24
CA CYS A 68 -6.07 -4.22 -3.98
C CYS A 68 -5.56 -4.18 -5.43
N GLU A 69 -5.22 -3.01 -5.97
CA GLU A 69 -4.68 -2.84 -7.32
C GLU A 69 -3.15 -2.93 -7.36
N CYS A 70 -2.47 -2.45 -6.30
CA CYS A 70 -1.00 -2.33 -6.31
C CYS A 70 -0.29 -2.98 -5.13
N GLY A 71 -1.01 -3.63 -4.21
CA GLY A 71 -0.44 -4.32 -3.05
C GLY A 71 0.21 -3.43 -1.99
N LYS A 72 0.31 -2.11 -2.21
CA LYS A 72 0.96 -1.18 -1.27
C LYS A 72 0.10 -0.96 -0.04
N SER A 73 0.75 -0.94 1.13
CA SER A 73 0.11 -0.65 2.42
C SER A 73 0.16 0.83 2.76
N PHE A 74 -0.98 1.41 3.13
CA PHE A 74 -1.12 2.81 3.54
C PHE A 74 -1.90 2.90 4.85
N LYS A 75 -1.82 4.02 5.59
CA LYS A 75 -2.73 4.27 6.72
C LYS A 75 -4.13 4.69 6.26
N VAL A 76 -4.19 5.38 5.12
CA VAL A 76 -5.40 5.89 4.46
C VAL A 76 -5.25 5.64 2.97
N LEU A 77 -6.22 4.99 2.34
CA LEU A 77 -6.29 4.93 0.89
C LEU A 77 -6.85 6.26 0.38
N THR A 78 -5.96 7.11 -0.13
CA THR A 78 -6.32 8.47 -0.53
C THR A 78 -6.89 8.51 -1.95
N LYS A 79 -7.72 9.52 -2.22
CA LYS A 79 -8.22 9.80 -3.58
C LYS A 79 -7.07 9.99 -4.58
N ARG A 80 -5.98 10.63 -4.15
CA ARG A 80 -4.78 10.84 -4.98
C ARG A 80 -4.20 9.52 -5.47
N HIS A 81 -4.10 8.51 -4.60
CA HIS A 81 -3.58 7.20 -4.97
C HIS A 81 -4.52 6.45 -5.93
N LEU A 82 -5.83 6.55 -5.73
CA LEU A 82 -6.82 5.92 -6.62
C LEU A 82 -6.82 6.54 -8.02
N ILE A 83 -6.56 7.86 -8.12
CA ILE A 83 -6.42 8.57 -9.40
C ILE A 83 -5.23 8.05 -10.20
N THR A 84 -4.12 7.65 -9.54
CA THR A 84 -2.98 7.01 -10.22
C THR A 84 -3.40 5.73 -10.94
N HIS A 85 -4.40 5.01 -10.40
CA HIS A 85 -5.00 3.82 -11.01
C HIS A 85 -6.18 4.14 -11.92
N ARG A 86 -6.43 5.42 -12.23
CA ARG A 86 -7.59 5.92 -13.00
C ARG A 86 -8.95 5.50 -12.40
N LEU A 87 -9.00 5.27 -11.09
CA LEU A 87 -10.21 4.85 -10.38
C LEU A 87 -10.71 5.97 -9.47
N THR A 88 -12.03 6.11 -9.40
CA THR A 88 -12.68 6.92 -8.36
C THR A 88 -12.88 6.09 -7.09
N PRO A 89 -13.04 6.71 -5.91
CA PRO A 89 -13.35 5.99 -4.68
C PRO A 89 -14.63 5.17 -4.75
N GLU A 90 -15.57 5.55 -5.61
CA GLU A 90 -16.84 4.84 -5.80
C GLU A 90 -16.65 3.63 -6.71
N GLN A 91 -15.97 3.81 -7.85
CA GLN A 91 -15.61 2.71 -8.76
C GLN A 91 -14.72 1.69 -8.07
N TYR A 92 -13.75 2.12 -7.26
CA TYR A 92 -12.92 1.20 -6.46
C TYR A 92 -13.77 0.40 -5.47
N LYS A 93 -14.78 1.02 -4.85
CA LYS A 93 -15.66 0.31 -3.93
C LYS A 93 -16.55 -0.70 -4.65
N GLU A 94 -17.08 -0.34 -5.81
CA GLU A 94 -17.92 -1.21 -6.61
C GLU A 94 -17.13 -2.40 -7.17
N LYS A 95 -15.96 -2.14 -7.76
CA LYS A 95 -15.05 -3.16 -8.31
C LYS A 95 -14.67 -4.23 -7.27
N TYR A 96 -14.51 -3.82 -6.02
CA TYR A 96 -14.09 -4.70 -4.92
C TYR A 96 -15.22 -5.05 -3.93
N GLY A 97 -16.48 -4.72 -4.23
CA GLY A 97 -17.64 -5.10 -3.42
C GLY A 97 -17.72 -4.46 -2.02
N TYR A 98 -17.11 -3.30 -1.80
CA TYR A 98 -17.24 -2.57 -0.54
C TYR A 98 -18.62 -1.89 -0.41
N LYS A 99 -19.22 -1.92 0.78
CA LYS A 99 -20.47 -1.19 1.06
C LYS A 99 -20.29 0.32 0.84
N LYS A 100 -21.29 0.96 0.22
CA LYS A 100 -21.35 2.43 0.07
C LYS A 100 -21.24 3.08 1.46
N GLY A 101 -20.31 4.03 1.62
CA GLY A 101 -20.02 4.68 2.91
C GLY A 101 -18.90 4.06 3.76
N THR A 102 -18.37 2.88 3.38
CA THR A 102 -17.24 2.29 4.13
C THR A 102 -15.99 3.17 4.03
N PRO A 103 -15.32 3.52 5.15
CA PRO A 103 -14.08 4.28 5.12
C PRO A 103 -12.93 3.40 4.64
N LEU A 104 -12.17 3.86 3.63
CA LEU A 104 -10.95 3.21 3.13
C LEU A 104 -9.75 3.62 3.99
N VAL A 105 -9.87 3.46 5.30
CA VAL A 105 -8.92 3.93 6.33
C VAL A 105 -8.67 2.81 7.32
N ALA A 106 -7.47 2.75 7.90
CA ALA A 106 -7.14 1.78 8.95
C ALA A 106 -8.12 1.91 10.13
N LYS A 107 -8.51 0.77 10.72
CA LYS A 107 -9.55 0.74 11.76
C LYS A 107 -9.18 1.58 12.98
N SER A 108 -7.91 1.57 13.39
CA SER A 108 -7.39 2.40 14.49
C SER A 108 -7.59 3.89 14.21
N LEU A 109 -7.15 4.37 13.06
CA LEU A 109 -7.26 5.77 12.67
C LEU A 109 -8.73 6.22 12.51
N ALA A 110 -9.60 5.33 12.03
CA ALA A 110 -11.04 5.60 11.96
C ALA A 110 -11.70 5.67 13.35
N ARG A 111 -11.16 4.96 14.35
CA ARG A 111 -11.60 5.03 15.76
C ARG A 111 -11.10 6.32 16.40
N ASP A 112 -9.83 6.66 16.19
CA ASP A 112 -9.22 7.87 16.74
C ASP A 112 -9.93 9.12 16.25
N ARG A 113 -10.18 9.24 14.94
CA ARG A 113 -10.95 10.35 14.37
C ARG A 113 -12.36 10.46 14.97
N ARG A 114 -13.04 9.34 15.18
CA ARG A 114 -14.36 9.34 15.83
C ARG A 114 -14.29 9.79 17.28
N LYS A 115 -13.25 9.40 18.02
CA LYS A 115 -13.02 9.84 19.40
C LYS A 115 -12.75 11.34 19.46
N THR A 116 -11.80 11.84 18.66
CA THR A 116 -11.49 13.28 18.60
C THR A 116 -12.71 14.12 18.22
N MET A 117 -13.52 13.66 17.26
CA MET A 117 -14.76 14.37 16.92
C MET A 117 -15.74 14.39 18.09
N LYS A 118 -15.88 13.28 18.83
CA LYS A 118 -16.73 13.21 20.02
C LYS A 118 -16.25 14.18 21.10
N ASP A 119 -14.96 14.21 21.36
CA ASP A 119 -14.36 15.05 22.39
C ASP A 119 -14.50 16.55 22.04
N MET A 120 -14.32 16.91 20.76
CA MET A 120 -14.44 18.29 20.28
C MET A 120 -15.88 18.81 20.22
N LYS A 121 -16.90 17.93 20.28
CA LYS A 121 -18.34 18.30 20.23
C LYS A 121 -18.66 19.34 19.14
N LEU A 122 -18.06 19.19 17.95
CA LEU A 122 -18.08 20.22 16.91
C LEU A 122 -19.52 20.56 16.45
N TRP A 123 -20.45 19.61 16.59
CA TRP A 123 -21.88 19.78 16.29
C TRP A 123 -22.62 20.65 17.31
N GLU A 124 -22.11 20.82 18.54
CA GLU A 124 -22.70 21.71 19.54
C GLU A 124 -22.33 23.17 19.25
N ARG A 125 -21.14 23.43 18.68
CA ARG A 125 -20.70 24.80 18.33
C ARG A 125 -21.57 25.43 17.24
N ARG A 126 -22.10 24.65 16.30
CA ARG A 126 -22.97 25.14 15.21
C ARG A 126 -24.40 25.53 15.67
N LYS A 127 -24.89 24.97 16.78
CA LYS A 127 -26.22 25.32 17.33
C LYS A 127 -26.25 26.68 18.04
N LYS A 128 -25.11 27.19 18.51
CA LYS A 128 -25.06 28.50 19.18
C LYS A 128 -25.17 29.69 18.22
N THR A 129 -24.74 29.54 16.96
CA THR A 129 -24.78 30.62 15.97
C THR A 129 -26.16 30.84 15.34
N THR A 130 -27.09 29.87 15.44
CA THR A 130 -28.45 29.99 14.89
C THR A 130 -29.49 30.43 15.92
N LYS A 131 -29.06 30.86 17.12
CA LYS A 131 -29.95 31.29 18.22
C LYS A 131 -29.73 32.74 18.64
N ALA A 132 -29.02 33.51 17.82
CA ALA A 132 -28.83 34.95 17.97
C ALA A 132 -29.62 35.64 16.84
N GLU A 133 -30.94 35.65 16.98
CA GLU A 133 -31.89 36.53 16.30
C GLU A 133 -33.07 36.76 17.24
#